data_AF-A0A7K7REF7-F1
#
_entry.id   AF-A0A7K7REF7-F1
#
_cell.length_a   1.000
_cell.length_b   1.000
_cell.length_c   1.000
_cell.angle_alpha   90.00
_cell.angle_beta   90.00
_cell.angle_gamma   90.00
#
_symmetry.space_group_name_H-M   'P 1'
#
loop_
_entity.id
_entity.type
_entity.pdbx_description
1 polymer ?
#
loop_
_entity_poly.entity_id
_entity_poly.type
_entity_poly.pdbx_seq_one_letter_code
_entity_poly.pdbx_strand_id
1 'polypeptide(L)'
;DDELQTDGNRSGHFRNGDLGLAPTNEEVIRIIAAQLAEIGDQLDREIQERVVNGLVQHFMNENLSNEEITRHMARAVRELIQAIPSDMEQEKAMLVLAMVLTKKIVNTVPFLLRRVFDTTVNYMNRQFHNYIVDMVSAVKL
;
A
#
# COMPACT_ATOMS: atom_id res chain seq x y z
N ASP A 1 -7.39 3.55 49.17
CA ASP A 1 -6.06 4.07 48.84
C ASP A 1 -5.22 3.01 48.17
N ASP A 2 -5.34 2.93 46.84
CA ASP A 2 -4.43 2.20 45.96
C ASP A 2 -4.59 2.79 44.55
N GLU A 3 -4.27 4.09 44.43
CA GLU A 3 -4.08 4.73 43.13
C GLU A 3 -2.61 4.55 42.73
N LEU A 4 -2.36 3.49 41.97
CA LEU A 4 -1.09 3.31 41.28
C LEU A 4 -0.97 4.34 40.16
N GLN A 5 -0.19 5.38 40.42
CA GLN A 5 0.28 6.33 39.41
C GLN A 5 1.05 5.60 38.31
N THR A 6 0.60 5.75 37.08
CA THR A 6 1.39 5.43 35.89
C THR A 6 2.29 6.62 35.57
N ASP A 7 3.49 6.65 36.17
CA ASP A 7 4.58 7.48 35.64
C ASP A 7 5.01 6.90 34.29
N GLY A 8 4.81 7.69 33.24
CA GLY A 8 5.14 7.25 31.90
C GLY A 8 4.88 8.29 30.83
N ASN A 9 5.31 9.54 31.01
CA ASN A 9 5.68 10.33 29.83
C ASN A 9 6.65 11.48 30.14
N ARG A 10 7.95 11.19 30.02
CA ARG A 10 8.98 12.24 29.95
C ARG A 10 10.09 11.89 28.97
N SER A 11 9.70 11.78 27.69
CA SER A 11 10.66 11.80 26.58
C SER A 11 10.15 12.78 25.52
N GLY A 12 10.90 13.86 25.31
CA GLY A 12 10.51 14.99 24.48
C GLY A 12 10.19 14.60 23.04
N HIS A 13 8.91 14.65 22.68
CA HIS A 13 8.51 14.80 21.30
C HIS A 13 8.60 16.28 20.91
N PHE A 14 9.72 16.69 20.34
CA PHE A 14 9.74 17.86 19.46
C PHE A 14 8.97 17.49 18.18
N ARG A 15 7.64 17.56 18.25
CA ARG A 15 6.76 17.50 17.08
C ARG A 15 6.73 18.89 16.45
N ASN A 16 7.85 19.28 15.82
CA ASN A 16 7.84 20.42 14.91
C ASN A 16 7.08 19.99 13.66
N GLY A 17 5.82 20.40 13.58
CA GLY A 17 4.93 20.10 12.46
C GLY A 17 3.57 19.65 12.96
N ASP A 18 2.81 20.60 13.52
CA ASP A 18 1.37 20.53 13.55
C ASP A 18 0.86 20.52 12.10
N LEU A 19 0.84 19.34 11.48
CA LEU A 19 -0.10 19.09 10.39
C LEU A 19 -1.40 18.74 11.09
N GLY A 20 -2.29 19.72 11.18
CA GLY A 20 -3.67 19.60 11.63
C GLY A 20 -4.46 18.64 10.75
N LEU A 21 -4.11 17.35 10.82
CA LEU A 21 -4.87 16.26 10.29
C LEU A 21 -5.95 15.96 11.33
N ALA A 22 -7.21 15.99 10.89
CA ALA A 22 -8.36 15.58 11.68
C ALA A 22 -8.05 14.28 12.45
N PRO A 23 -8.61 14.07 13.67
CA PRO A 23 -8.35 12.89 14.49
C PRO A 23 -8.54 11.65 13.62
N THR A 24 -7.41 11.09 13.20
CA THR A 24 -7.39 10.00 12.24
C THR A 24 -7.65 8.78 13.07
N ASN A 25 -8.69 8.01 12.73
CA ASN A 25 -9.06 6.84 13.51
C ASN A 25 -7.99 5.75 13.26
N GLU A 26 -6.90 5.84 14.01
CA GLU A 26 -5.70 5.02 13.85
C GLU A 26 -6.01 3.53 14.02
N GLU A 27 -6.98 3.21 14.87
CA GLU A 27 -7.48 1.85 15.04
C GLU A 27 -8.13 1.30 13.78
N VAL A 28 -8.97 2.09 13.11
CA VAL A 28 -9.59 1.72 11.82
C VAL A 28 -8.52 1.49 10.76
N ILE A 29 -7.50 2.36 10.71
CA ILE A 29 -6.37 2.20 9.77
C ILE A 29 -5.62 0.90 10.04
N ARG A 30 -5.36 0.57 11.32
CA ARG A 30 -4.69 -0.69 11.70
C ARG A 30 -5.49 -1.93 11.30
N ILE A 31 -6.81 -1.91 11.50
CA ILE A 31 -7.71 -3.00 11.11
C ILE A 31 -7.67 -3.22 9.59
N ILE A 32 -7.82 -2.14 8.82
CA ILE A 32 -7.76 -2.19 7.35
C ILE A 32 -6.39 -2.70 6.89
N ALA A 33 -5.30 -2.19 7.48
CA ALA A 33 -3.94 -2.63 7.14
C ALA A 33 -3.73 -4.13 7.41
N ALA A 34 -4.25 -4.65 8.52
CA ALA A 34 -4.17 -6.08 8.84
C ALA A 34 -4.95 -6.94 7.83
N GLN A 35 -6.16 -6.52 7.44
CA GLN A 35 -6.95 -7.21 6.42
C GLN A 35 -6.26 -7.20 5.05
N LEU A 36 -5.70 -6.06 4.64
CA LEU A 36 -4.95 -5.95 3.38
C LEU A 36 -3.69 -6.81 3.40
N ALA A 37 -3.01 -6.92 4.55
CA ALA A 37 -1.83 -7.75 4.71
C ALA A 37 -2.17 -9.25 4.59
N GLU A 38 -3.24 -9.71 5.21
CA GLU A 38 -3.68 -11.12 5.12
C GLU A 38 -3.98 -11.54 3.67
N ILE A 39 -4.76 -10.70 2.96
CA ILE A 39 -5.07 -10.94 1.54
C ILE A 39 -3.80 -10.83 0.70
N GLY A 40 -2.91 -9.89 1.04
CA GLY A 40 -1.66 -9.68 0.34
C GLY A 40 -0.73 -10.88 0.44
N ASP A 41 -0.64 -11.52 1.61
CA ASP A 41 0.18 -12.71 1.81
C ASP A 41 -0.39 -13.94 1.07
N GLN A 42 -1.69 -13.99 0.79
CA GLN A 42 -2.29 -15.00 -0.09
C GLN A 42 -1.89 -14.76 -1.55
N LEU A 43 -2.08 -13.53 -2.06
CA LEU A 43 -1.74 -13.17 -3.44
C LEU A 43 -0.24 -13.24 -3.72
N ASP A 44 0.60 -12.99 -2.72
CA ASP A 44 2.06 -13.03 -2.86
C ASP A 44 2.57 -14.39 -3.37
N ARG A 45 1.90 -15.47 -2.98
CA ARG A 45 2.23 -16.85 -3.40
C ARG A 45 1.94 -17.12 -4.87
N GLU A 46 1.03 -16.36 -5.47
CA GLU A 46 0.59 -16.53 -6.85
C GLU A 46 1.38 -15.64 -7.82
N ILE A 47 2.04 -14.60 -7.32
CA ILE A 47 2.85 -13.68 -8.13
C ILE A 47 4.16 -14.34 -8.55
N GLN A 48 4.31 -14.56 -9.85
CA GLN A 48 5.55 -15.04 -10.46
C GLN A 48 6.68 -14.03 -10.37
N GLU A 49 7.90 -14.49 -10.04
CA GLU A 49 9.11 -13.65 -9.97
C GLU A 49 9.40 -12.91 -11.28
N ARG A 50 9.05 -13.51 -12.42
CA ARG A 50 9.14 -12.89 -13.75
C ARG A 50 8.48 -11.50 -13.79
N VAL A 51 7.29 -11.36 -13.20
CA VAL A 51 6.52 -10.12 -13.24
C VAL A 51 7.20 -9.06 -12.37
N VAL A 52 7.70 -9.46 -11.19
CA VAL A 52 8.45 -8.59 -10.29
C VAL A 52 9.73 -8.11 -10.95
N ASN A 53 10.51 -9.01 -11.55
CA ASN A 53 11.76 -8.66 -12.21
C ASN A 53 11.54 -7.71 -13.39
N GLY A 54 10.49 -7.92 -14.18
CA GLY A 54 10.13 -6.99 -15.25
C GLY A 54 9.81 -5.58 -14.73
N LEU A 55 9.03 -5.48 -13.65
CA LEU A 55 8.74 -4.20 -13.00
C LEU A 55 10.00 -3.56 -12.40
N VAL A 56 10.87 -4.33 -11.74
CA VAL A 56 12.15 -3.83 -11.21
C VAL A 56 12.97 -3.17 -12.32
N GLN A 57 13.07 -3.80 -13.50
CA GLN A 57 13.78 -3.20 -14.64
C GLN A 57 13.15 -1.87 -15.09
N HIS A 58 11.82 -1.77 -15.10
CA HIS A 58 11.14 -0.50 -15.39
C HIS A 58 11.42 0.56 -14.32
N PHE A 59 11.42 0.21 -13.03
CA PHE A 59 11.72 1.15 -11.96
C PHE A 59 13.19 1.57 -11.89
N MET A 60 14.12 0.75 -12.38
CA MET A 60 15.54 1.11 -12.52
C MET A 60 15.80 2.02 -13.73
N ASN A 61 14.89 2.08 -14.70
CA ASN A 61 15.06 2.94 -15.87
C ASN A 61 14.76 4.40 -15.50
N GLU A 62 15.80 5.21 -15.36
CA GLU A 62 15.70 6.65 -15.07
C GLU A 62 15.08 7.46 -16.22
N ASN A 63 15.09 6.92 -17.45
CA ASN A 63 14.49 7.58 -18.60
C ASN A 63 12.95 7.51 -18.61
N LEU A 64 12.35 6.63 -17.80
CA LEU A 64 10.90 6.52 -17.70
C LEU A 64 10.33 7.55 -16.73
N SER A 65 9.35 8.30 -17.21
CA SER A 65 8.54 9.18 -16.37
C SER A 65 7.72 8.39 -15.35
N ASN A 66 7.31 9.06 -14.27
CA ASN A 66 6.44 8.45 -13.26
C ASN A 66 5.12 7.97 -13.87
N GLU A 67 4.60 8.62 -14.92
CA GLU A 67 3.36 8.21 -15.59
C GLU A 67 3.53 6.94 -16.41
N GLU A 68 4.66 6.78 -17.09
CA GLU A 68 4.99 5.56 -17.82
C GLU A 68 5.17 4.38 -16.88
N ILE A 69 5.90 4.57 -15.77
CA ILE A 69 6.07 3.53 -14.74
C ILE A 69 4.72 3.19 -14.11
N THR A 70 3.88 4.18 -13.83
CA THR A 70 2.50 3.97 -13.35
C THR A 70 1.70 3.11 -14.32
N ARG A 71 1.85 3.34 -15.64
CA ARG A 71 1.19 2.54 -16.68
C ARG A 71 1.71 1.11 -16.72
N HIS A 72 3.02 0.89 -16.57
CA HIS A 72 3.62 -0.44 -16.47
C HIS A 72 3.10 -1.19 -15.24
N MET A 73 3.02 -0.51 -14.09
CA MET A 73 2.46 -1.07 -12.87
C MET A 73 0.98 -1.44 -13.04
N ALA A 74 0.16 -0.54 -13.60
CA ALA A 74 -1.25 -0.79 -13.87
C ALA A 74 -1.46 -1.99 -14.81
N ARG A 75 -0.58 -2.15 -15.81
CA ARG A 75 -0.62 -3.28 -16.73
C ARG A 75 -0.30 -4.60 -16.01
N ALA A 76 0.76 -4.63 -15.23
CA ALA A 76 1.14 -5.82 -14.46
C ALA A 76 0.04 -6.26 -13.49
N VAL A 77 -0.60 -5.29 -12.79
CA VAL A 77 -1.74 -5.55 -11.90
C VAL A 77 -2.92 -6.18 -12.66
N ARG A 78 -3.28 -5.65 -13.84
CA ARG A 78 -4.37 -6.22 -14.64
C ARG A 78 -4.06 -7.62 -15.17
N GLU A 79 -2.84 -7.85 -15.65
CA GLU A 79 -2.43 -9.15 -16.18
C GLU A 79 -2.48 -10.23 -15.09
N LEU A 80 -2.03 -9.90 -13.88
CA LEU A 80 -2.06 -10.80 -12.74
C LEU A 80 -3.50 -11.09 -12.26
N ILE A 81 -4.40 -10.10 -12.23
CA ILE A 81 -5.79 -10.37 -11.86
C ILE A 81 -6.52 -11.26 -12.86
N GLN A 82 -6.22 -11.12 -14.15
CA GLN A 82 -6.79 -12.02 -15.15
C GLN A 82 -6.28 -13.46 -14.99
N ALA A 83 -5.10 -13.64 -14.40
CA ALA A 83 -4.51 -14.94 -14.13
C ALA A 83 -5.00 -15.58 -12.83
N ILE A 84 -5.59 -14.81 -11.91
CA ILE A 84 -6.03 -15.27 -10.59
C ILE A 84 -7.55 -15.43 -10.61
N PRO A 85 -8.09 -16.66 -10.55
CA PRO A 85 -9.52 -16.88 -10.36
C PRO A 85 -9.88 -16.47 -8.93
N SER A 86 -10.33 -15.24 -8.74
CA SER A 86 -10.74 -14.72 -7.44
C SER A 86 -12.24 -14.48 -7.39
N ASP A 87 -12.90 -14.97 -6.35
CA ASP A 87 -14.27 -14.60 -5.96
C ASP A 87 -14.31 -13.21 -5.30
N MET A 88 -13.15 -12.54 -5.19
CA MET A 88 -13.03 -11.24 -4.56
C MET A 88 -13.39 -10.10 -5.52
N GLU A 89 -13.94 -9.01 -4.99
CA GLU A 89 -14.17 -7.77 -5.74
C GLU A 89 -12.88 -7.31 -6.44
N GLN A 90 -13.01 -7.02 -7.74
CA GLN A 90 -11.88 -6.75 -8.60
C GLN A 90 -11.06 -5.53 -8.14
N GLU A 91 -11.71 -4.49 -7.62
CA GLU A 91 -11.05 -3.28 -7.13
C GLU A 91 -10.18 -3.57 -5.90
N LYS A 92 -10.71 -4.36 -4.96
CA LYS A 92 -9.97 -4.85 -3.79
C LYS A 92 -8.75 -5.67 -4.20
N ALA A 93 -8.92 -6.54 -5.20
CA ALA A 93 -7.85 -7.39 -5.70
C ALA A 93 -6.75 -6.56 -6.35
N MET A 94 -7.09 -5.57 -7.17
CA MET A 94 -6.13 -4.64 -7.76
C MET A 94 -5.38 -3.84 -6.71
N LEU A 95 -6.08 -3.34 -5.69
CA LEU A 95 -5.47 -2.57 -4.62
C LEU A 95 -4.43 -3.39 -3.87
N VAL A 96 -4.81 -4.57 -3.39
CA VAL A 96 -3.90 -5.44 -2.63
C VAL A 96 -2.74 -5.88 -3.51
N LEU A 97 -3.01 -6.26 -4.76
CA LEU A 97 -1.96 -6.71 -5.67
C LEU A 97 -0.93 -5.61 -5.95
N ALA A 98 -1.37 -4.37 -6.12
CA ALA A 98 -0.46 -3.24 -6.25
C ALA A 98 0.46 -3.11 -5.02
N MET A 99 -0.10 -3.21 -3.82
CA MET A 99 0.68 -3.15 -2.57
C MET A 99 1.66 -4.32 -2.43
N VAL A 100 1.26 -5.54 -2.80
CA VAL A 100 2.14 -6.72 -2.76
C VAL A 100 3.29 -6.57 -3.76
N LEU A 101 3.02 -6.10 -4.99
CA LEU A 101 4.06 -5.82 -5.97
C LEU A 101 5.04 -4.77 -5.45
N THR A 102 4.56 -3.69 -4.83
CA THR A 102 5.40 -2.69 -4.17
C THR A 102 6.29 -3.32 -3.10
N LYS A 103 5.71 -4.10 -2.18
CA LYS A 103 6.44 -4.83 -1.14
C LYS A 103 7.55 -5.70 -1.74
N LYS A 104 7.25 -6.48 -2.78
CA LYS A 104 8.23 -7.35 -3.46
C LYS A 104 9.36 -6.56 -4.12
N ILE A 105 9.05 -5.49 -4.84
CA ILE A 105 10.06 -4.65 -5.51
C ILE A 105 10.99 -4.00 -4.47
N VAL A 106 10.44 -3.45 -3.39
CA VAL A 106 11.22 -2.79 -2.33
C VAL A 106 12.08 -3.79 -1.57
N ASN A 107 11.58 -4.99 -1.30
CA ASN A 107 12.38 -6.05 -0.66
C ASN A 107 13.52 -6.55 -1.57
N THR A 108 13.31 -6.53 -2.89
CA THR A 108 14.35 -6.93 -3.87
C THR A 108 15.38 -5.82 -4.06
N VAL A 109 14.92 -4.57 -4.12
CA VAL A 109 15.73 -3.40 -4.45
C VAL A 109 15.39 -2.23 -3.50
N PRO A 110 15.98 -2.20 -2.30
CA PRO A 110 15.60 -1.24 -1.24
C PRO A 110 15.79 0.23 -1.60
N PHE A 111 16.76 0.57 -2.47
CA PHE A 111 17.01 1.96 -2.86
C PHE A 111 15.87 2.57 -3.70
N LEU A 112 15.03 1.73 -4.32
CA LEU A 112 13.87 2.17 -5.10
C LEU A 112 12.66 2.51 -4.23
N LEU A 113 12.73 2.33 -2.90
CA LEU A 113 11.60 2.50 -1.96
C LEU A 113 10.81 3.77 -2.22
N ARG A 114 11.48 4.94 -2.28
CA ARG A 114 10.80 6.22 -2.48
C ARG A 114 10.07 6.28 -3.82
N ARG A 115 10.76 5.91 -4.91
CA ARG A 115 10.21 5.96 -6.28
C ARG A 115 9.02 5.00 -6.44
N VAL A 116 9.16 3.78 -5.91
CA VAL A 116 8.12 2.74 -5.98
C VAL A 116 6.93 3.13 -5.14
N PHE A 117 7.16 3.61 -3.91
CA PHE A 117 6.09 4.06 -3.02
C PHE A 117 5.30 5.22 -3.63
N ASP A 118 5.97 6.27 -4.09
CA ASP A 118 5.33 7.44 -4.71
C ASP A 118 4.51 7.04 -5.94
N THR A 119 5.06 6.17 -6.79
CA THR A 119 4.35 5.66 -7.98
C THR A 119 3.12 4.84 -7.60
N THR A 120 3.24 3.98 -6.60
CA THR A 120 2.13 3.11 -6.14
C THR A 120 1.02 3.95 -5.53
N VAL A 121 1.34 4.91 -4.67
CA VAL A 121 0.36 5.80 -4.05
C VAL A 121 -0.34 6.65 -5.10
N ASN A 122 0.40 7.18 -6.09
CA ASN A 122 -0.19 7.92 -7.20
C ASN A 122 -1.11 7.04 -8.07
N TYR A 123 -0.72 5.81 -8.35
CA TYR A 123 -1.57 4.83 -9.03
C TYR A 123 -2.86 4.58 -8.24
N MET A 124 -2.74 4.31 -6.93
CA MET A 124 -3.88 4.03 -6.07
C MET A 124 -4.83 5.23 -5.94
N ASN A 125 -4.28 6.44 -5.77
CA ASN A 125 -5.09 7.65 -5.72
C ASN A 125 -5.78 7.97 -7.04
N ARG A 126 -5.24 7.55 -8.19
CA ARG A 126 -5.90 7.75 -9.49
C ARG A 126 -6.93 6.67 -9.82
N GLN A 127 -6.72 5.43 -9.37
CA GLN A 127 -7.57 4.28 -9.75
C GLN A 127 -8.58 3.89 -8.68
N PHE A 128 -8.24 4.02 -7.39
CA PHE A 128 -9.05 3.53 -6.27
C PHE A 128 -9.49 4.64 -5.34
N HIS A 129 -9.49 5.91 -5.78
CA HIS A 129 -9.85 7.03 -4.89
C HIS A 129 -11.19 6.81 -4.21
N ASN A 130 -12.23 6.54 -5.00
CA ASN A 130 -13.58 6.31 -4.49
C ASN A 130 -13.65 5.05 -3.62
N TYR A 131 -13.05 3.95 -4.08
CA TYR A 131 -13.01 2.69 -3.34
C TYR A 131 -12.34 2.82 -1.96
N ILE A 132 -11.21 3.51 -1.88
CA ILE A 132 -10.49 3.74 -0.61
C ILE A 132 -11.33 4.63 0.31
N VAL A 133 -11.97 5.68 -0.23
CA VAL A 133 -12.86 6.56 0.54
C VAL A 133 -14.06 5.78 1.09
N ASP A 134 -14.67 4.92 0.27
CA ASP A 134 -15.79 4.07 0.67
C ASP A 134 -15.38 3.05 1.72
N MET A 135 -14.23 2.38 1.54
CA MET A 135 -13.67 1.42 2.51
C MET A 135 -13.41 2.08 3.87
N VAL A 136 -12.81 3.27 3.88
CA VAL A 136 -12.54 4.01 5.13
C VAL A 136 -13.85 4.51 5.78
N SER A 137 -14.90 4.73 4.99
CA SER A 137 -16.21 5.17 5.50
C SER A 137 -17.04 4.00 6.03
N ALA A 138 -16.94 2.82 5.43
CA ALA A 138 -17.67 1.61 5.83
C ALA A 138 -17.26 1.09 7.22
N VAL A 139 -16.01 1.29 7.63
CA VAL A 139 -15.51 0.86 8.95
C VAL A 139 -15.84 1.88 10.06
N LYS A 140 -16.42 3.04 9.73
CA LYS A 140 -16.85 4.05 10.71
C LYS A 140 -18.29 3.87 11.23
N LEU A 141 -18.95 2.76 10.89
CA LEU A 141 -20.28 2.36 11.37
C LEU A 141 -20.17 1.25 12.42
#